data_AF-A0A933JPA9-F1
#
_entry.id   AF-A0A933JPA9-F1
#
_cell.length_a   1.000
_cell.length_b   1.000
_cell.length_c   1.000
_cell.angle_alpha   90.00
_cell.angle_beta   90.00
_cell.angle_gamma   90.00
#
_symmetry.space_group_name_H-M   'P 1'
#
loop_
_entity.id
_entity.type
_entity.pdbx_description
1 polymer ?
#
loop_
_entity_poly.entity_id
_entity_poly.type
_entity_poly.pdbx_seq_one_letter_code
_entity_poly.pdbx_strand_id
1 'polypeptide(L)'
;MPQRRATEPETCSAEAETPRAAAIEAERIRREIFRRMTPTEKLEAASRLWTSARELKAAALRATHPDWTEEQIWKEVRRAFLLRPD
;
A
#
# COMPACT_ATOMS: atom_id res chain seq x y z
N MET A 1 8.18 -24.74 51.33
CA MET A 1 8.54 -23.42 50.76
C MET A 1 10.05 -23.27 50.86
N PRO A 2 10.74 -23.30 49.72
CA PRO A 2 11.22 -22.05 49.15
C PRO A 2 10.75 -21.89 47.70
N GLN A 3 10.21 -20.70 47.41
CA GLN A 3 9.72 -20.28 46.10
C GLN A 3 10.90 -20.27 45.10
N ARG A 4 10.85 -21.10 44.06
CA ARG A 4 11.72 -20.89 42.88
C ARG A 4 11.20 -19.64 42.17
N ARG A 5 11.96 -18.54 42.20
CA ARG A 5 11.70 -17.40 41.32
C ARG A 5 11.79 -17.89 39.89
N ALA A 6 10.70 -17.78 39.15
CA ALA A 6 10.76 -17.71 37.70
C ALA A 6 11.61 -16.49 37.36
N THR A 7 12.80 -16.71 36.81
CA THR A 7 13.49 -15.68 36.05
C THR A 7 12.82 -15.65 34.69
N GLU A 8 11.90 -14.69 34.52
CA GLU A 8 11.43 -14.28 33.20
C GLU A 8 12.65 -13.86 32.37
N PRO A 9 12.85 -14.37 31.15
CA PRO A 9 13.74 -13.69 30.23
C PRO A 9 13.04 -12.39 29.80
N GLU A 10 13.44 -11.30 30.46
CA GLU A 10 13.27 -9.93 29.99
C GLU A 10 14.02 -9.75 28.66
N THR A 11 13.43 -10.21 27.57
CA THR A 11 13.86 -9.84 26.20
C THR A 11 12.65 -9.77 25.26
N CYS A 12 11.61 -9.05 25.67
CA CYS A 12 10.62 -8.50 24.74
C CYS A 12 11.00 -7.07 24.37
N SER A 13 12.16 -6.87 23.71
CA SER A 13 12.51 -5.57 23.13
C SER A 13 13.59 -5.61 22.03
N ALA A 14 14.32 -6.70 21.84
CA ALA A 14 15.42 -6.74 20.86
C ALA A 14 14.98 -6.99 19.39
N GLU A 15 13.74 -7.41 19.13
CA GLU A 15 13.30 -7.81 17.77
C GLU A 15 12.56 -6.69 17.00
N ALA A 16 12.30 -5.55 17.62
CA ALA A 16 11.54 -4.45 17.03
C ALA A 16 12.37 -3.47 16.17
N GLU A 17 13.71 -3.55 16.19
CA GLU A 17 14.59 -2.71 15.35
C GLU A 17 14.67 -3.19 13.89
N THR A 18 14.49 -4.49 13.65
CA THR A 18 14.65 -5.15 12.34
C THR A 18 13.67 -4.67 11.26
N PRO A 19 12.35 -4.48 11.52
CA PRO A 19 11.40 -4.06 10.49
C PRO A 19 11.59 -2.60 10.05
N ARG A 20 11.98 -1.73 10.99
CA ARG A 20 12.19 -0.31 10.70
C ARG A 20 13.44 -0.08 9.85
N ALA A 21 14.54 -0.75 10.19
CA ALA A 21 15.77 -0.68 9.39
C ALA A 21 15.53 -1.18 7.95
N ALA A 22 14.80 -2.28 7.78
CA ALA A 22 14.43 -2.81 6.47
C ALA A 22 13.57 -1.83 5.65
N ALA A 23 12.59 -1.16 6.29
CA ALA A 23 11.74 -0.18 5.62
C ALA A 23 12.52 1.05 5.13
N ILE A 24 13.49 1.52 5.93
CA ILE A 24 14.37 2.64 5.55
C ILE A 24 15.20 2.26 4.31
N GLU A 25 15.77 1.05 4.31
CA GLU A 25 16.58 0.58 3.19
C GLU A 25 15.73 0.35 1.92
N ALA A 26 14.54 -0.22 2.06
CA ALA A 26 13.59 -0.36 0.95
C ALA A 26 13.22 0.99 0.33
N GLU A 27 13.02 2.02 1.15
CA GLU A 27 12.74 3.38 0.67
C GLU A 27 13.93 3.98 -0.08
N ARG A 28 15.16 3.77 0.41
CA ARG A 28 16.39 4.18 -0.27
C ARG A 28 16.52 3.52 -1.64
N ILE A 29 16.32 2.20 -1.72
CA ILE A 29 16.36 1.44 -2.98
C ILE A 29 15.29 1.94 -3.94
N ARG A 30 14.06 2.14 -3.47
CA ARG A 30 12.95 2.66 -4.27
C ARG A 30 13.29 4.01 -4.91
N ARG A 31 13.86 4.94 -4.15
CA ARG A 31 14.28 6.25 -4.66
C ARG A 31 15.32 6.13 -5.76
N GLU A 32 16.33 5.28 -5.56
CA GLU A 32 17.37 5.05 -6.57
C GLU A 32 16.83 4.44 -7.86
N ILE A 33 15.84 3.54 -7.78
CA ILE A 33 15.13 3.02 -8.96
C ILE A 33 14.44 4.17 -9.71
N PHE A 34 13.65 5.01 -9.03
CA PHE A 34 12.97 6.14 -9.68
C PHE A 34 13.93 7.20 -10.22
N ARG A 35 15.10 7.39 -9.61
CA ARG A 35 16.13 8.31 -10.13
C ARG A 35 16.74 7.83 -11.45
N ARG A 36 16.85 6.51 -11.64
CA ARG A 36 17.41 5.90 -12.85
C ARG A 36 16.41 5.80 -14.00
N MET A 37 15.12 5.85 -13.72
CA MET A 37 14.08 5.85 -14.76
C MET A 37 14.15 7.11 -15.63
N THR A 38 14.09 6.91 -16.93
CA THR A 38 13.82 7.94 -17.93
C THR A 38 12.44 8.57 -17.72
N PRO A 39 12.18 9.79 -18.26
CA PRO A 39 10.85 10.39 -18.21
C PRO A 39 9.75 9.49 -18.79
N THR A 40 10.01 8.78 -19.88
CA THR A 40 9.04 7.86 -20.51
C THR A 40 8.72 6.68 -19.60
N GLU A 41 9.73 6.03 -19.00
CA GLU A 41 9.50 4.92 -18.07
C GLU A 41 8.69 5.35 -16.84
N LYS A 42 8.92 6.58 -16.35
CA LYS A 42 8.10 7.16 -15.27
C LYS A 42 6.64 7.32 -15.69
N LEU A 43 6.40 7.84 -16.90
CA LEU A 43 5.06 8.01 -17.43
C LEU A 43 4.34 6.67 -17.61
N GLU A 44 5.05 5.65 -18.11
CA GLU A 44 4.51 4.30 -18.23
C GLU A 44 4.20 3.70 -16.86
N ALA A 45 5.11 3.84 -15.88
CA ALA A 45 4.88 3.36 -14.52
C ALA A 45 3.66 4.03 -13.87
N ALA A 46 3.53 5.35 -14.02
CA ALA A 46 2.37 6.10 -13.56
C ALA A 46 1.08 5.64 -14.26
N SER A 47 1.13 5.39 -15.57
CA SER A 47 -0.02 4.92 -16.35
C SER A 47 -0.48 3.53 -15.91
N ARG A 48 0.45 2.60 -15.69
CA ARG A 48 0.15 1.27 -15.14
C ARG A 48 -0.48 1.37 -13.76
N LEU A 49 0.11 2.18 -12.88
CA LEU A 49 -0.40 2.41 -11.53
C LEU A 49 -1.83 2.99 -11.56
N TRP A 50 -2.08 3.96 -12.43
CA TRP A 50 -3.39 4.57 -12.61
C TRP A 50 -4.46 3.54 -13.01
N THR A 51 -4.16 2.68 -13.99
CA THR A 51 -5.07 1.61 -14.41
C THR A 51 -5.35 0.63 -13.27
N SER A 52 -4.30 0.11 -12.62
CA SER A 52 -4.46 -0.85 -11.52
C SER A 52 -5.22 -0.27 -10.34
N ALA A 53 -5.01 1.00 -10.00
CA ALA A 53 -5.74 1.65 -8.91
C ALA A 53 -7.25 1.71 -9.18
N ARG A 54 -7.64 1.95 -10.44
CA ARG A 54 -9.05 2.00 -10.84
C ARG A 54 -9.69 0.61 -10.84
N GLU A 55 -8.97 -0.41 -11.26
CA GLU A 55 -9.42 -1.81 -11.20
C GLU A 55 -9.62 -2.26 -9.76
N LEU A 56 -8.68 -1.94 -8.87
CA LEU A 56 -8.81 -2.22 -7.44
C LEU A 56 -10.02 -1.51 -6.82
N LYS A 57 -10.24 -0.23 -7.18
CA LYS A 57 -11.42 0.51 -6.72
C LYS A 57 -12.71 -0.12 -7.24
N ALA A 58 -12.75 -0.54 -8.50
CA ALA A 58 -13.91 -1.23 -9.08
C ALA A 58 -14.18 -2.55 -8.35
N ALA A 59 -13.16 -3.36 -8.08
CA ALA A 59 -13.29 -4.60 -7.34
C ALA A 59 -13.83 -4.37 -5.92
N ALA A 60 -13.32 -3.35 -5.22
CA ALA A 60 -13.83 -2.98 -3.90
C ALA A 60 -15.32 -2.57 -3.97
N LEU A 61 -15.71 -1.77 -4.97
CA LEU A 61 -17.10 -1.35 -5.14
C LEU A 61 -18.03 -2.52 -5.46
N ARG A 62 -17.61 -3.48 -6.29
CA ARG A 62 -18.40 -4.69 -6.56
C ARG A 62 -18.61 -5.52 -5.30
N ALA A 63 -17.60 -5.59 -4.44
CA ALA A 63 -17.69 -6.32 -3.18
C ALA A 63 -18.62 -5.63 -2.17
N THR A 64 -18.68 -4.30 -2.16
CA THR A 64 -19.52 -3.54 -1.21
C THR A 64 -20.92 -3.20 -1.74
N HIS A 65 -21.11 -3.22 -3.06
CA HIS A 65 -22.36 -2.88 -3.75
C HIS A 65 -22.71 -3.96 -4.79
N PRO A 66 -23.14 -5.17 -4.36
CA PRO A 66 -23.45 -6.27 -5.28
C PRO A 66 -24.69 -6.02 -6.15
N ASP A 67 -25.51 -5.03 -5.79
CA ASP A 67 -26.71 -4.59 -6.49
C ASP A 67 -26.42 -3.58 -7.62
N TRP A 68 -25.20 -3.03 -7.68
CA TRP A 68 -24.85 -2.03 -8.68
C TRP A 68 -24.51 -2.64 -10.03
N THR A 69 -24.92 -1.97 -11.10
CA THR A 69 -24.50 -2.32 -12.46
C THR A 69 -23.05 -1.88 -12.71
N GLU A 70 -22.41 -2.48 -13.71
CA GLU A 70 -21.04 -2.09 -14.11
C GLU A 70 -20.94 -0.60 -14.46
N GLU A 71 -21.96 -0.01 -15.07
CA GLU A 71 -22.00 1.42 -15.38
C GLU A 71 -21.95 2.28 -14.13
N GLN A 72 -22.68 1.89 -13.07
CA GLN A 72 -22.70 2.58 -11.78
C GLN A 72 -21.33 2.47 -11.10
N ILE A 73 -20.72 1.29 -11.12
CA ILE A 73 -19.36 1.05 -10.61
C ILE A 73 -18.37 1.98 -11.32
N TRP A 74 -18.33 1.99 -12.65
CA TRP A 74 -17.37 2.81 -13.40
C TRP A 74 -17.65 4.32 -13.33
N LYS A 75 -18.90 4.73 -13.12
CA LYS A 75 -19.25 6.11 -12.82
C LYS A 75 -18.63 6.54 -11.49
N GLU A 76 -18.75 5.72 -10.46
CA GLU A 76 -18.20 6.04 -9.14
C GLU A 76 -16.67 5.93 -9.10
N VAL A 77 -16.08 4.96 -9.81
CA VAL A 77 -14.61 4.92 -10.02
C VAL A 77 -14.13 6.20 -10.68
N ARG A 78 -14.82 6.71 -11.72
CA ARG A 78 -14.43 7.99 -12.33
C ARG A 78 -14.52 9.14 -11.32
N ARG A 79 -15.60 9.21 -10.55
CA ARG A 79 -15.79 10.24 -9.52
C ARG A 79 -14.69 10.22 -8.46
N ALA A 80 -14.30 9.03 -7.99
CA ALA A 80 -13.26 8.87 -6.97
C ALA A 80 -11.86 9.35 -7.41
N PHE A 81 -11.60 9.37 -8.72
CA PHE A 81 -10.29 9.73 -9.29
C PHE A 81 -10.26 11.09 -9.99
N LEU A 82 -11.39 11.83 -10.04
CA LEU A 82 -11.43 13.18 -10.58
C LEU A 82 -10.93 14.18 -9.53
N LEU A 83 -9.74 14.73 -9.74
CA LEU A 83 -9.16 15.80 -8.92
C LEU A 83 -9.77 17.17 -9.28
N ARG A 84 -11.07 17.34 -9.05
CA ARG A 84 -11.75 18.63 -8.87
C ARG A 84 -13.22 18.36 -8.49
N PRO A 85 -13.64 18.59 -7.24
CA PRO A 85 -15.04 18.85 -6.97
C PRO A 85 -15.39 20.24 -7.51
N ASP A 86 -16.58 20.38 -8.06
CA ASP A 86 -17.13 21.67 -8.52
C ASP A 86 -17.28 22.66 -7.35
#